data_AF-Q58729-F1
#
_entry.id   AF-Q58729-F1
#
_cell.length_a   1.000
_cell.length_b   1.000
_cell.length_c   1.000
_cell.angle_alpha   90.00
_cell.angle_beta   90.00
_cell.angle_gamma   90.00
#
_symmetry.space_group_name_H-M   'P 1'
#
loop_
_entity.id
_entity.type
_entity.pdbx_description
1 polymer ?
#
loop_
_entity_poly.entity_id
_entity_poly.type
_entity_poly.pdbx_seq_one_letter_code
_entity_poly.pdbx_strand_id
1 'polypeptide(L)'
;MPSPKIQEIINELDNLMNRERKYIELVATVEYLLNLIEPSKREKFKEALYDAETVEDVYELIKAIKLQLGMQGARRYLLTLEGQ
;
A
#
# COMPACT_ATOMS: atom_id res chain seq x y z
N MET A 1 -36.98 9.91 13.26
CA MET A 1 -35.74 10.38 12.60
C MET A 1 -34.79 10.87 13.68
N PRO A 2 -33.47 10.65 13.53
CA PRO A 2 -32.48 11.24 14.43
C PRO A 2 -32.59 12.77 14.44
N SER A 3 -32.10 13.41 15.50
CA SER A 3 -31.95 14.87 15.49
C SER A 3 -30.91 15.29 14.44
N PRO A 4 -30.96 16.51 13.90
CA PRO A 4 -29.96 16.99 12.93
C PRO A 4 -28.52 16.84 13.41
N LYS A 5 -28.26 17.08 14.70
CA LYS A 5 -26.93 16.92 15.30
C LYS A 5 -26.49 15.45 15.37
N ILE A 6 -27.40 14.54 15.69
CA ILE A 6 -27.10 13.09 15.66
C ILE A 6 -26.80 12.65 14.23
N GLN A 7 -27.57 13.13 13.25
CA GLN A 7 -27.34 12.79 11.84
C GLN A 7 -26.00 13.31 11.31
N GLU A 8 -25.58 14.51 11.71
CA GLU A 8 -24.26 15.07 11.40
C GLU A 8 -23.13 14.17 11.93
N ILE A 9 -23.21 13.78 13.22
CA ILE A 9 -22.23 12.89 13.84
C ILE A 9 -22.18 11.53 13.14
N ILE A 10 -23.33 10.94 12.80
CA ILE A 10 -23.39 9.68 12.06
C ILE A 10 -22.67 9.82 10.72
N ASN A 11 -22.93 10.89 9.96
CA ASN A 11 -22.29 11.11 8.67
C ASN A 11 -20.76 11.28 8.78
N GLU A 12 -20.28 11.95 9.84
CA GLU A 12 -18.84 12.07 10.12
C GLU A 12 -18.20 10.71 10.42
N LEU A 13 -18.85 9.91 11.27
CA LEU A 13 -18.38 8.56 11.60
C LEU A 13 -18.39 7.63 10.38
N ASP A 14 -19.42 7.68 9.55
CA ASP A 14 -19.48 6.91 8.30
C ASP A 14 -18.34 7.31 7.34
N ASN A 15 -18.04 8.60 7.23
CA ASN A 15 -16.93 9.08 6.42
C ASN A 15 -15.57 8.59 6.96
N LEU A 16 -15.38 8.59 8.28
CA LEU A 16 -14.18 8.04 8.92
C LEU A 16 -14.06 6.54 8.65
N MET A 17 -15.14 5.77 8.87
CA MET A 17 -15.16 4.32 8.59
C MET A 17 -14.86 4.00 7.13
N ASN A 18 -15.34 4.81 6.19
CA ASN A 18 -15.04 4.62 4.77
C ASN A 18 -13.56 4.88 4.44
N ARG A 19 -12.89 5.81 5.14
CA ARG A 19 -11.44 6.02 4.99
C ARG A 19 -10.66 4.86 5.57
N GLU A 20 -11.02 4.40 6.77
CA GLU A 20 -10.41 3.24 7.43
C GLU A 20 -10.51 1.97 6.56
N ARG A 21 -11.68 1.73 5.95
CA ARG A 21 -11.85 0.59 5.03
C ARG A 21 -10.87 0.64 3.87
N LYS A 22 -10.72 1.81 3.23
CA LYS A 22 -9.78 1.99 2.12
C LYS A 22 -8.34 1.80 2.57
N TYR A 23 -7.97 2.31 3.75
CA TYR A 23 -6.65 2.09 4.32
C TYR A 23 -6.36 0.60 4.49
N ILE A 24 -7.28 -0.16 5.11
CA ILE A 24 -7.16 -1.61 5.31
C ILE A 24 -6.98 -2.36 3.97
N GLU A 25 -7.80 -2.06 2.97
CA GLU A 25 -7.72 -2.68 1.64
C GLU A 25 -6.37 -2.41 0.95
N LEU A 26 -5.84 -1.19 1.09
CA LEU A 26 -4.56 -0.81 0.52
C LEU A 26 -3.40 -1.45 1.28
N VAL A 27 -3.46 -1.54 2.61
CA VAL A 27 -2.47 -2.26 3.42
C VAL A 27 -2.38 -3.72 2.98
N ALA A 28 -3.52 -4.42 2.84
CA ALA A 28 -3.55 -5.79 2.33
C ALA A 28 -2.95 -5.91 0.92
N THR A 29 -3.19 -4.90 0.07
CA THR A 29 -2.57 -4.82 -1.26
C THR A 29 -1.05 -4.67 -1.16
N VAL A 30 -0.55 -3.84 -0.25
CA VAL A 30 0.89 -3.71 0.00
C VAL A 30 1.47 -5.03 0.48
N GLU A 31 0.87 -5.69 1.47
CA GLU A 31 1.35 -6.99 1.97
C GLU A 31 1.46 -8.03 0.86
N TYR A 32 0.49 -8.08 -0.04
CA TYR A 32 0.56 -8.93 -1.23
C TYR A 32 1.76 -8.56 -2.12
N LEU A 33 1.94 -7.27 -2.44
CA LEU A 33 3.03 -6.82 -3.31
C LEU A 33 4.42 -7.02 -2.68
N LEU A 34 4.54 -6.90 -1.36
CA LEU A 34 5.79 -7.15 -0.62
C LEU A 34 6.33 -8.57 -0.85
N ASN A 35 5.44 -9.54 -1.02
CA ASN A 35 5.83 -10.92 -1.31
C ASN A 35 6.50 -11.10 -2.69
N LEU A 36 6.30 -10.15 -3.61
CA LEU A 36 6.91 -10.14 -4.95
C LEU A 36 8.29 -9.47 -4.97
N ILE A 37 8.64 -8.71 -3.92
CA ILE A 37 9.95 -8.09 -3.76
C ILE A 37 10.98 -9.14 -3.35
N GLU A 38 12.19 -9.02 -3.90
CA GLU A 38 13.34 -9.85 -3.54
C GLU A 38 13.60 -9.82 -2.01
N PRO A 39 13.87 -10.97 -1.38
CA PRO A 39 13.94 -11.06 0.08
C PRO A 39 14.90 -10.05 0.74
N SER A 40 16.04 -9.77 0.11
CA SER A 40 17.06 -8.85 0.63
C SER A 40 16.61 -7.40 0.73
N LYS A 41 15.52 -7.02 0.05
CA LYS A 41 14.99 -5.65 0.05
C LYS A 41 13.67 -5.52 0.81
N ARG A 42 13.02 -6.64 1.14
CA ARG A 42 11.66 -6.65 1.67
C ARG A 42 11.53 -5.92 2.99
N GLU A 43 12.52 -6.03 3.87
CA GLU A 43 12.44 -5.51 5.24
C GLU A 43 12.22 -3.99 5.27
N LYS A 44 12.96 -3.25 4.46
CA LYS A 44 12.78 -1.79 4.34
C LYS A 44 11.35 -1.37 3.96
N PHE A 45 10.68 -2.16 3.12
CA PHE A 45 9.30 -1.84 2.73
C PHE A 45 8.28 -2.30 3.79
N LYS A 46 8.60 -3.29 4.61
CA LYS A 46 7.77 -3.66 5.77
C LYS A 46 7.84 -2.59 6.86
N GLU A 47 9.03 -2.09 7.16
CA GLU A 47 9.21 -0.96 8.08
C GLU A 47 8.39 0.25 7.59
N ALA A 48 8.48 0.59 6.31
CA ALA A 48 7.67 1.66 5.73
C ALA A 48 6.16 1.41 5.78
N LEU A 49 5.70 0.16 5.69
CA LEU A 49 4.28 -0.18 5.88
C LEU A 49 3.86 0.00 7.34
N TYR A 50 4.71 -0.41 8.28
CA TYR A 50 4.45 -0.28 9.71
C TYR A 50 4.35 1.20 10.14
N ASP A 51 5.17 2.07 9.55
CA ASP A 51 5.17 3.52 9.82
C ASP A 51 4.08 4.30 9.07
N ALA A 52 3.33 3.67 8.14
CA ALA A 52 2.33 4.36 7.34
C ALA A 52 1.05 4.65 8.17
N GLU A 53 0.69 5.92 8.34
CA GLU A 53 -0.47 6.32 9.17
C GLU A 53 -1.68 6.73 8.35
N THR A 54 -1.49 7.02 7.06
CA THR A 54 -2.54 7.55 6.19
C THR A 54 -2.72 6.72 4.91
N VAL A 55 -3.87 6.88 4.27
CA VAL A 55 -4.15 6.29 2.95
C VAL A 55 -3.11 6.76 1.93
N GLU A 56 -2.71 8.02 2.02
CA GLU A 56 -1.70 8.65 1.18
C GLU A 56 -0.33 8.00 1.33
N ASP A 57 0.11 7.71 2.55
CA ASP A 57 1.38 7.01 2.81
C ASP A 57 1.40 5.62 2.14
N VAL A 58 0.30 4.88 2.28
CA VAL A 58 0.17 3.55 1.67
C VAL A 58 0.18 3.66 0.14
N TYR A 59 -0.44 4.69 -0.45
CA TYR A 59 -0.38 4.92 -1.90
C TYR A 59 1.05 5.21 -2.39
N GLU A 60 1.80 6.05 -1.69
CA GLU A 60 3.19 6.33 -2.04
C GLU A 60 4.07 5.09 -1.87
N LEU A 61 3.83 4.28 -0.84
CA LEU A 61 4.49 3.00 -0.65
C LEU A 61 4.21 2.03 -1.81
N ILE A 62 2.96 1.93 -2.28
CA ILE A 62 2.61 1.13 -3.48
C ILE A 62 3.40 1.61 -4.70
N LYS A 63 3.56 2.92 -4.91
CA LYS A 63 4.37 3.46 -6.03
C LYS A 63 5.84 3.04 -5.89
N ALA A 64 6.42 3.16 -4.69
CA ALA A 64 7.79 2.75 -4.43
C ALA A 64 7.99 1.24 -4.69
N ILE A 65 7.03 0.41 -4.28
CA ILE A 65 7.05 -1.04 -4.55
C ILE A 65 7.00 -1.31 -6.04
N LYS A 66 6.11 -0.64 -6.80
CA LYS A 66 6.05 -0.79 -8.26
C LYS A 66 7.38 -0.46 -8.93
N LEU A 67 8.06 0.59 -8.51
CA LEU A 67 9.40 0.93 -9.01
C LEU A 67 10.41 -0.18 -8.70
N GLN A 68 10.42 -0.68 -7.46
CA GLN A 68 11.30 -1.77 -7.05
C GLN A 68 11.07 -3.05 -7.86
N LEU A 69 9.81 -3.41 -8.11
CA LEU A 69 9.44 -4.55 -8.95
C LEU A 69 9.84 -4.34 -10.41
N GLY A 70 9.65 -3.14 -10.96
CA GLY A 70 10.09 -2.79 -12.30
C GLY A 70 11.62 -2.94 -12.47
N MET A 71 12.40 -2.45 -11.51
CA MET A 71 13.85 -2.61 -11.49
C MET A 71 14.29 -4.08 -11.41
N GLN A 72 13.60 -4.89 -10.60
CA GLN A 72 13.86 -6.33 -10.54
C GLN A 72 13.58 -7.02 -11.87
N GLY A 73 12.42 -6.72 -12.49
CA GLY A 73 12.05 -7.25 -13.79
C GLY A 73 13.08 -6.90 -14.88
N ALA A 74 13.49 -5.63 -14.93
CA ALA A 74 14.50 -5.16 -15.88
C ALA A 74 15.85 -5.88 -15.69
N ARG A 75 16.31 -6.05 -14.44
CA ARG A 75 17.55 -6.78 -14.15
C ARG A 75 17.49 -8.24 -14.58
N ARG A 76 16.38 -8.94 -14.28
CA ARG A 76 16.17 -10.33 -14.70
C ARG A 76 16.19 -10.46 -16.22
N TYR A 77 15.53 -9.53 -16.92
CA TYR A 77 15.53 -9.49 -18.37
C TYR A 77 16.94 -9.30 -18.96
N LEU A 78 17.74 -8.38 -18.40
CA LEU A 78 19.12 -8.18 -18.84
C LEU A 78 19.98 -9.44 -18.63
N LEU A 79 19.86 -10.11 -17.48
CA LEU A 79 20.57 -11.36 -17.22
C LEU A 79 20.19 -12.48 -18.21
N THR A 80 18.94 -12.51 -18.68
CA THR A 80 18.53 -13.46 -19.72
C THR A 80 19.10 -13.15 -21.10
N LEU A 81 19.44 -11.88 -21.39
CA LEU A 81 20.08 -11.49 -22.64
C LEU A 81 21.60 -11.77 -22.63
N GLU A 82 22.26 -11.60 -21.48
CA GLU A 82 23.70 -11.88 -21.35
C GLU A 82 24.02 -13.38 -21.32
N GLY A 83 23.04 -14.22 -20.97
CA GLY A 83 23.17 -15.68 -20.98
C GLY A 83 22.88 -16.36 -22.32
N GLN A 84 22.55 -15.59 -23.38
CA GLN A 84 22.33 -16.06 -24.75
C GLN A 84 23.54 -15.76 -25.64
#